data_AF-A0AB35R9U7-F1
#
_entry.id   AF-A0AB35R9U7-F1
#
_cell.length_a   1.000
_cell.length_b   1.000
_cell.length_c   1.000
_cell.angle_alpha   90.00
_cell.angle_beta   90.00
_cell.angle_gamma   90.00
#
_symmetry.space_group_name_H-M   'P 1'
#
loop_
_entity.id
_entity.type
_entity.pdbx_description
1 polymer ?
#
loop_
_entity_poly.entity_id
_entity_poly.type
_entity_poly.pdbx_seq_one_letter_code
_entity_poly.pdbx_strand_id
1 'polypeptide(L)'
;MQIVKTKGHLIYSANQAAPSHACLGSCQKVWWPDDVPSDLAILATPSCPQCGGVLTSDIPTGHYTVISADAGPLKKGGATITNAGLNLGK
;
A
#
# COMPACT_ATOMS: atom_id res chain seq x y z
N MET A 1 4.03 12.53 -4.77
CA MET A 1 4.07 11.05 -4.73
C MET A 1 4.54 10.67 -3.34
N GLN A 2 3.94 9.66 -2.72
CA GLN A 2 4.37 9.15 -1.42
C GLN A 2 4.63 7.64 -1.48
N ILE A 3 5.44 7.17 -0.54
CA ILE A 3 5.69 5.75 -0.31
C ILE A 3 5.11 5.39 1.05
N VAL A 4 4.15 4.48 1.03
CA VAL A 4 3.48 3.95 2.21
C VAL A 4 3.92 2.52 2.44
N LYS A 5 4.31 2.21 3.67
CA LYS A 5 4.68 0.88 4.12
C LYS A 5 3.58 0.31 5.01
N THR A 6 3.21 -0.94 4.75
CA THR A 6 2.39 -1.76 5.64
C THR A 6 3.18 -3.00 6.04
N LYS A 7 2.62 -3.92 6.84
CA LYS A 7 3.36 -5.15 7.21
C LYS A 7 3.68 -6.03 6.01
N GLY A 8 2.81 -6.04 4.99
CA GLY A 8 2.95 -6.91 3.81
C GLY A 8 3.39 -6.21 2.53
N HIS A 9 3.32 -4.88 2.46
CA HIS A 9 3.47 -4.15 1.20
C HIS A 9 4.26 -2.85 1.34
N LEU A 10 4.96 -2.51 0.25
CA LEU A 10 5.49 -1.17 -0.01
C LEU A 10 4.72 -0.60 -1.20
N ILE A 11 4.02 0.50 -0.97
CA ILE A 11 3.01 1.06 -1.88
C ILE A 11 3.48 2.43 -2.35
N TYR A 12 3.56 2.60 -3.66
CA TYR A 12 3.88 3.87 -4.29
C TYR A 12 2.58 4.52 -4.75
N SER A 13 2.23 5.67 -4.20
CA SER A 13 0.99 6.38 -4.55
C SER A 13 1.28 7.79 -5.05
N ALA A 14 0.61 8.18 -6.13
CA ALA A 14 0.62 9.56 -6.59
C ALA A 14 -0.15 10.48 -5.61
N ASN A 15 -1.12 9.94 -4.89
CA ASN A 15 -1.92 10.65 -3.90
C ASN A 15 -1.08 10.92 -2.64
N GLN A 16 -1.05 12.15 -2.14
CA GLN A 16 -0.34 12.54 -0.91
C GLN A 16 -1.24 12.54 0.33
N ALA A 17 -2.55 12.35 0.17
CA ALA A 17 -3.47 12.25 1.29
C ALA A 17 -3.30 10.93 2.05
N ALA A 18 -3.90 10.84 3.23
CA ALA A 18 -4.02 9.56 3.93
C ALA A 18 -4.85 8.57 3.09
N PRO A 19 -4.52 7.26 3.13
CA PRO A 19 -5.36 6.23 2.54
C PRO A 19 -6.75 6.24 3.20
N SER A 20 -7.77 5.87 2.43
CA SER A 20 -9.17 5.82 2.87
C SER A 20 -9.60 4.44 3.33
N HIS A 21 -8.94 3.38 2.83
CA HIS A 21 -9.28 2.00 3.19
C HIS A 21 -8.03 1.18 3.51
N ALA A 22 -8.20 0.22 4.42
CA ALA A 22 -7.17 -0.74 4.80
C ALA A 22 -7.71 -2.17 4.74
N CYS A 23 -6.91 -3.10 4.23
CA CYS A 23 -7.22 -4.52 4.28
C CYS A 23 -6.84 -5.08 5.65
N LEU A 24 -7.79 -5.71 6.36
CA LEU A 24 -7.50 -6.41 7.62
C LEU A 24 -7.07 -7.87 7.41
N GLY A 25 -7.05 -8.35 6.17
CA GLY A 25 -6.59 -9.68 5.79
C GLY A 25 -5.06 -9.82 5.82
N SER A 26 -4.57 -10.91 5.22
CA SER A 26 -3.14 -11.28 5.24
C SER A 26 -2.22 -10.26 4.56
N CYS A 27 -2.70 -9.55 3.54
CA CYS A 27 -1.89 -8.61 2.76
C CYS A 27 -1.68 -7.25 3.46
N GLN A 28 -2.63 -6.84 4.31
CA GLN A 28 -2.59 -5.56 5.03
C GLN A 28 -2.30 -4.34 4.16
N LYS A 29 -2.78 -4.36 2.90
CA LYS A 29 -2.58 -3.27 1.96
C LYS A 29 -3.58 -2.14 2.21
N VAL A 30 -3.16 -0.90 2.02
CA VAL A 30 -4.02 0.29 2.06
C VAL A 30 -4.34 0.81 0.65
N TRP A 31 -5.44 1.54 0.52
CA TRP A 31 -6.00 2.02 -0.74
C TRP A 31 -6.49 3.47 -0.60
N TRP A 32 -6.41 4.23 -1.69
CA TRP A 32 -6.98 5.57 -1.79
C TRP A 32 -8.35 5.53 -2.48
N PRO A 33 -9.20 6.57 -2.33
CA PRO A 33 -10.53 6.60 -2.94
C PRO A 33 -10.51 6.31 -4.44
N ASP A 34 -9.50 6.80 -5.16
CA ASP A 34 -9.35 6.60 -6.60
C ASP A 34 -8.92 5.17 -6.99
N ASP A 35 -8.32 4.42 -6.07
CA ASP A 35 -7.84 3.05 -6.33
C ASP A 35 -8.92 2.00 -6.08
N VAL A 36 -9.98 2.35 -5.35
CA VAL A 36 -11.09 1.45 -5.02
C VAL A 36 -12.11 1.56 -6.15
N PRO A 37 -12.24 0.55 -7.04
CA PRO A 37 -13.25 0.59 -8.10
C PRO A 37 -14.63 0.87 -7.51
N SER A 38 -15.41 1.71 -8.19
CA SER A 38 -16.71 2.18 -7.69
C SER A 38 -17.67 1.05 -7.32
N ASP A 39 -17.53 -0.13 -7.93
CA ASP A 39 -18.29 -1.33 -7.60
C ASP A 39 -18.02 -1.87 -6.18
N LEU A 40 -16.83 -1.64 -5.62
CA LEU A 40 -16.51 -1.99 -4.23
C LEU A 40 -17.19 -1.05 -3.24
N ALA A 41 -17.44 0.22 -3.62
CA ALA A 41 -18.13 1.19 -2.76
C ALA A 41 -19.64 0.90 -2.61
N ILE A 42 -20.21 0.06 -3.48
CA ILE A 42 -21.62 -0.37 -3.43
C ILE A 42 -21.80 -1.57 -2.47
N LEU A 43 -20.72 -2.30 -2.17
CA LEU A 43 -20.77 -3.46 -1.28
C LEU A 43 -20.77 -3.01 0.19
N ALA A 44 -21.69 -3.55 0.98
CA ALA A 44 -21.75 -3.33 2.42
C ALA A 44 -20.46 -3.73 3.16
N THR A 45 -19.67 -4.64 2.57
CA THR A 45 -18.33 -5.04 3.04
C THR A 45 -17.41 -5.24 1.84
N PRO A 46 -16.64 -4.21 1.43
CA PRO A 46 -15.71 -4.36 0.32
C PRO A 46 -14.65 -5.41 0.65
N SER A 47 -14.34 -6.27 -0.33
CA SER A 47 -13.29 -7.27 -0.22
C SER A 47 -12.02 -6.77 -0.89
N CYS A 48 -10.87 -7.05 -0.29
CA CYS A 48 -9.58 -6.65 -0.82
C CYS A 48 -9.33 -7.36 -2.15
N PRO A 49 -9.09 -6.63 -3.25
CA PRO A 49 -8.92 -7.25 -4.56
C PRO A 49 -7.64 -8.10 -4.65
N GLN A 50 -6.69 -7.93 -3.72
CA GLN A 50 -5.41 -8.62 -3.75
C GLN A 50 -5.37 -9.91 -2.94
N CYS A 51 -6.17 -10.05 -1.88
CA CYS A 51 -6.16 -11.25 -1.03
C CYS A 51 -7.55 -11.76 -0.61
N GLY A 52 -8.62 -11.07 -1.02
CA GLY A 52 -10.01 -11.39 -0.63
C GLY A 52 -10.37 -11.07 0.82
N GLY A 53 -9.44 -10.55 1.63
CA GLY A 53 -9.72 -10.16 3.02
C GLY A 53 -10.59 -8.92 3.14
N VAL A 54 -11.23 -8.70 4.29
CA VAL A 54 -12.13 -7.55 4.51
C VAL A 54 -11.38 -6.22 4.38
N LEU A 55 -11.94 -5.27 3.64
CA LEU A 55 -11.54 -3.86 3.64
C LEU A 55 -12.36 -3.09 4.67
N THR A 56 -11.70 -2.21 5.40
CA THR A 56 -12.33 -1.28 6.34
C THR A 56 -11.95 0.15 6.00
N SER A 57 -12.88 1.08 6.24
CA SER A 57 -12.61 2.52 6.25
C SER A 57 -12.02 2.99 7.60
N ASP A 58 -12.28 2.24 8.67
CA ASP A 58 -11.73 2.52 10.01
C ASP A 58 -10.32 1.92 10.12
N ILE A 59 -9.35 2.62 9.52
CA ILE A 59 -7.95 2.17 9.48
C ILE A 59 -7.36 2.17 10.89
N PRO A 60 -6.91 1.02 11.41
CA PRO A 60 -6.30 0.96 12.74
C PRO A 60 -5.02 1.80 12.84
N THR A 61 -4.80 2.41 14.00
CA THR A 61 -3.54 3.13 14.27
C THR A 61 -2.35 2.19 14.10
N GLY A 62 -1.34 2.62 13.33
CA GLY A 62 -0.14 1.83 13.05
C GLY A 62 -0.32 0.75 11.98
N HIS A 63 -1.47 0.69 11.29
CA HIS A 63 -1.66 -0.23 10.17
C HIS A 63 -0.72 0.07 8.98
N TYR A 64 -0.41 1.34 8.78
CA TYR A 64 0.54 1.80 7.78
C TYR A 64 1.46 2.89 8.33
N THR A 65 2.54 3.17 7.61
CA THR A 65 3.46 4.27 7.89
C THR A 65 3.88 4.91 6.58
N VAL A 66 3.79 6.23 6.49
CA VAL A 66 4.36 6.97 5.36
C VAL A 66 5.86 7.07 5.58
N ILE A 67 6.64 6.40 4.74
CA ILE A 67 8.11 6.39 4.85
C ILE A 67 8.77 7.46 3.97
N SER A 68 8.03 8.01 3.00
CA SER A 68 8.46 9.15 2.21
C SER A 68 7.23 9.91 1.69
N ALA A 69 7.09 11.19 2.04
CA ALA A 69 6.01 12.06 1.56
C ALA A 69 6.38 12.82 0.26
N ASP A 70 7.69 12.89 -0.02
CA ASP A 70 8.31 13.55 -1.16
C ASP A 70 9.12 12.54 -1.96
N ALA A 71 8.50 11.40 -2.26
CA ALA A 71 9.05 10.53 -3.28
C ALA A 71 8.94 11.33 -4.58
N GLY A 72 10.06 11.96 -4.97
CA GLY A 72 10.18 12.70 -6.22
C GLY A 72 9.74 11.82 -7.40
N PRO A 73 9.60 12.38 -8.62
CA PRO A 73 9.25 11.59 -9.78
C PRO A 73 10.17 10.37 -9.83
N LEU A 74 9.60 9.17 -9.74
CA LEU A 74 10.33 7.93 -9.96
C LEU A 74 10.99 8.09 -11.31
N LYS A 75 12.31 8.34 -11.34
CA LYS A 75 13.03 8.34 -12.60
C LYS A 75 12.74 6.98 -13.22
N LYS A 76 12.32 6.99 -14.47
CA LYS A 76 11.95 5.81 -15.27
C LYS A 76 13.17 4.91 -15.58
N GLY A 77 14.09 4.75 -14.62
CA GLY A 77 15.12 3.74 -14.57
C GLY A 77 14.71 2.79 -13.46
N GLY A 78 14.19 1.63 -13.84
CA GLY A 78 13.54 0.67 -12.94
C GLY A 78 14.36 0.34 -11.70
N ALA A 79 13.67 -0.06 -10.64
CA ALA A 79 14.31 -0.75 -9.54
C ALA A 79 14.95 -2.03 -10.09
N THR A 80 16.26 -2.02 -10.28
CA THR A 80 17.02 -3.27 -10.41
C THR A 80 16.87 -3.98 -9.08
N ILE A 81 16.09 -5.05 -9.05
CA ILE A 81 16.15 -6.02 -7.95
C ILE A 81 17.50 -6.71 -8.09
N THR A 82 18.54 -6.13 -7.50
CA THR A 82 19.70 -6.94 -7.14
C THR A 82 19.20 -7.86 -6.05
N ASN A 83 19.06 -9.15 -6.37
CA ASN A 83 18.96 -10.21 -5.38
C ASN A 83 20.29 -10.25 -4.62
N ALA A 84 20.57 -9.20 -3.85
CA ALA A 84 21.67 -9.14 -2.93
C ALA A 84 21.22 -10.00 -1.76
N GLY A 85 21.43 -11.32 -1.92
CA GLY A 85 21.51 -12.21 -0.79
C GLY A 85 22.37 -11.50 0.25
N LEU A 86 21.80 -11.27 1.42
CA LEU A 86 22.49 -10.76 2.58
C LEU A 86 23.62 -11.76 2.90
N ASN A 87 24.82 -11.49 2.39
CA ASN A 87 26.04 -12.15 2.83
C ASN A 87 26.97 -11.06 3.35
N LEU A 88 26.96 -10.95 4.68
CA LEU A 88 27.90 -10.16 5.46
C LEU A 88 29.13 -11.02 5.75
N GLY A 89 30.29 -10.60 5.25
CA GLY A 89 31.61 -11.09 5.66
C GLY A 89 32.14 -12.26 4.83
N LYS A 90 33.44 -12.36 4.57
CA LYS A 90 34.60 -11.59 5.01
C LYS A 90 35.73 -11.81 3.99
#